data_AF-J7SA91-F1
#
_entry.id   AF-J7SA91-F1
#
_cell.length_a   1.000
_cell.length_b   1.000
_cell.length_c   1.000
_cell.angle_alpha   90.00
_cell.angle_beta   90.00
_cell.angle_gamma   90.00
#
_symmetry.space_group_name_H-M   'P 1'
#
loop_
_entity.id
_entity.type
_entity.pdbx_description
1 polymer ?
#
loop_
_entity_poly.entity_id
_entity_poly.type
_entity_poly.pdbx_seq_one_letter_code
_entity_poly.pdbx_strand_id
1 'polypeptide(L)'
;MNTIPEAEPSSVTSSSSFQTFQNDRKRRDNINERIQELLQLIPREYFQEYYNGSKDLPPPEEETPNASKLKGTGTRDGKPNKGQILTQAVEYITQLQNEVDSRNREEVELMLKVQKLGKTTGTLIDDINLEDTSAEIELSRIGVGPLAGDGNDRKPAKPQTQPQQSQPHQSFEYGGYSEYN
;
A
#
# COMPACT_ATOMS: atom_id res chain seq x y z
N MET A 1 38.81 0.32 64.87
CA MET A 1 37.43 0.41 64.35
C MET A 1 37.47 1.28 63.11
N ASN A 2 37.53 0.68 61.92
CA ASN A 2 37.47 1.42 60.65
C ASN A 2 36.21 0.95 59.92
N THR A 3 35.24 1.84 59.80
CA THR A 3 33.99 1.68 59.06
C THR A 3 34.25 1.83 57.56
N ILE A 4 33.98 0.77 56.80
CA ILE A 4 33.93 0.79 55.33
C ILE A 4 32.58 1.42 54.94
N PRO A 5 32.53 2.43 54.06
CA PRO A 5 31.25 2.94 53.58
C PRO A 5 30.64 1.95 52.59
N GLU A 6 29.42 1.54 52.90
CA GLU A 6 28.55 0.70 52.09
C GLU A 6 28.18 1.47 50.80
N ALA A 7 28.58 0.93 49.65
CA ALA A 7 28.23 1.49 48.35
C ALA A 7 26.80 1.04 47.99
N GLU A 8 25.86 1.97 48.10
CA GLU A 8 24.49 1.83 47.61
C GLU A 8 24.48 1.54 46.10
N PRO A 9 23.76 0.51 45.61
CA PRO A 9 23.64 0.24 44.19
C PRO A 9 22.70 1.28 43.54
N SER A 10 23.26 2.18 42.72
CA SER A 10 22.51 3.15 41.93
C SER A 10 21.69 2.45 40.83
N SER A 11 20.51 1.96 41.19
CA SER A 11 19.51 1.49 40.21
C SER A 11 18.78 2.68 39.61
N VAL A 12 19.48 3.49 38.81
CA VAL A 12 18.85 4.36 37.81
C VAL A 12 18.65 3.50 36.56
N THR A 13 17.68 2.59 36.62
CA THR A 13 17.26 1.81 35.46
C THR A 13 16.60 2.77 34.47
N SER A 14 17.25 2.98 33.33
CA SER A 14 16.86 3.85 32.22
C SER A 14 15.45 3.56 31.70
N SER A 15 14.44 4.19 32.30
CA SER A 15 13.02 4.02 31.94
C SER A 15 12.73 4.34 30.47
N SER A 16 13.50 5.26 29.88
CA SER A 16 13.41 5.62 28.46
C SER A 16 13.80 4.49 27.52
N SER A 17 14.82 3.68 27.87
CA SER A 17 15.30 2.57 27.04
C SER A 17 14.29 1.41 27.01
N PHE A 18 13.61 1.12 28.13
CA PHE A 18 12.58 0.08 28.16
C PHE A 18 11.35 0.45 27.32
N GLN A 19 10.98 1.73 27.30
CA GLN A 19 9.86 2.22 26.48
C GLN A 19 10.17 2.13 24.98
N THR A 20 11.39 2.44 24.54
CA THR A 20 11.78 2.29 23.14
C THR A 20 11.74 0.82 22.70
N PHE A 21 12.26 -0.12 23.51
CA PHE A 21 12.18 -1.55 23.18
C PHE A 21 10.73 -2.08 23.08
N GLN A 22 9.83 -1.60 23.94
CA GLN A 22 8.41 -1.96 23.88
C GLN A 22 7.73 -1.38 22.63
N ASN A 23 8.05 -0.14 22.27
CA ASN A 23 7.52 0.50 21.07
C ASN A 23 8.05 -0.18 19.79
N ASP A 24 9.34 -0.54 19.75
CA ASP A 24 9.93 -1.29 18.64
C ASP A 24 9.31 -2.66 18.47
N ARG A 25 9.03 -3.35 19.58
CA ARG A 25 8.33 -4.63 19.55
C ARG A 25 6.91 -4.47 18.98
N LYS A 26 6.13 -3.52 19.50
CA LYS A 26 4.77 -3.21 18.97
C LYS A 26 4.80 -2.87 17.48
N ARG A 27 5.77 -2.06 17.04
CA ARG A 27 5.94 -1.71 15.63
C ARG A 27 6.24 -2.92 14.77
N ARG A 28 7.16 -3.80 15.21
CA ARG A 28 7.49 -5.04 14.49
C ARG A 28 6.30 -5.99 14.41
N ASP A 29 5.55 -6.13 15.49
CA ASP A 29 4.38 -7.00 15.55
C ASP A 29 3.27 -6.47 14.63
N ASN A 30 3.02 -5.16 14.62
CA ASN A 30 2.06 -4.54 13.70
C ASN A 30 2.47 -4.69 12.23
N ILE A 31 3.76 -4.53 11.89
CA ILE A 31 4.25 -4.78 10.53
C ILE A 31 4.02 -6.24 10.13
N ASN A 32 4.27 -7.19 11.05
CA ASN A 32 4.06 -8.61 10.77
C ASN A 32 2.59 -8.94 10.53
N GLU A 33 1.70 -8.35 11.32
CA GLU A 33 0.25 -8.47 11.16
C GLU A 33 -0.19 -7.97 9.78
N ARG A 34 0.26 -6.78 9.36
CA ARG A 34 -0.04 -6.24 8.02
C ARG A 34 0.48 -7.10 6.88
N ILE A 35 1.67 -7.68 7.02
CA ILE A 35 2.20 -8.63 6.01
C ILE A 35 1.35 -9.90 5.95
N GLN A 36 0.82 -10.38 7.08
CA GLN A 36 -0.05 -11.55 7.11
C GLN A 36 -1.44 -11.26 6.55
N GLU A 37 -2.00 -10.08 6.82
CA GLU A 37 -3.23 -9.59 6.20
C GLU A 37 -3.08 -9.52 4.68
N LEU A 38 -1.95 -8.97 4.20
CA LEU A 38 -1.65 -8.89 2.78
C LEU A 38 -1.60 -10.27 2.10
N LEU A 39 -1.02 -11.28 2.75
CA LEU A 39 -1.03 -12.66 2.27
C LEU A 39 -2.46 -13.22 2.12
N GLN A 40 -3.43 -12.78 2.93
CA GLN A 40 -4.81 -13.26 2.84
C GLN A 40 -5.60 -12.58 1.72
N LEU A 41 -5.22 -11.37 1.31
CA LEU A 41 -5.89 -10.61 0.25
C LEU A 41 -5.46 -11.05 -1.16
N ILE A 42 -4.22 -11.52 -1.30
CA ILE A 42 -3.68 -11.95 -2.59
C ILE A 42 -4.20 -13.36 -2.92
N PRO A 43 -4.71 -13.60 -4.15
CA PRO A 43 -5.19 -14.91 -4.56
C PRO A 43 -4.11 -16.00 -4.41
N ARG A 44 -4.52 -17.22 -4.06
CA ARG A 44 -3.57 -18.30 -3.72
C ARG A 44 -2.74 -18.76 -4.92
N GLU A 45 -3.25 -18.52 -6.12
CA GLU A 45 -2.63 -18.83 -7.40
C GLU A 45 -1.27 -18.14 -7.55
N TYR A 46 -1.14 -16.91 -7.03
CA TYR A 46 0.13 -16.17 -6.97
C TYR A 46 1.20 -16.85 -6.11
N PHE A 47 0.80 -17.81 -5.28
CA PHE A 47 1.71 -18.54 -4.39
C PHE A 47 1.88 -20.01 -4.73
N GLN A 48 1.26 -20.49 -5.82
CA GLN A 48 1.21 -21.91 -6.16
C GLN A 48 2.61 -22.53 -6.36
N GLU A 49 3.52 -21.78 -6.98
CA GLU A 49 4.93 -22.20 -7.17
C GLU A 49 5.67 -22.40 -5.84
N TYR A 50 5.35 -21.58 -4.82
CA TYR A 50 5.97 -21.68 -3.50
C TYR A 50 5.40 -22.84 -2.67
N TYR A 51 4.11 -23.16 -2.84
CA TYR A 51 3.51 -24.31 -2.16
C TYR A 51 3.93 -25.64 -2.79
N ASN A 52 4.09 -25.69 -4.11
CA ASN A 52 4.38 -26.92 -4.85
C ASN A 52 5.84 -27.38 -4.75
N GLY A 53 6.78 -26.46 -4.45
CA GLY A 53 8.18 -26.82 -4.17
C GLY A 53 8.38 -27.75 -2.97
N SER A 54 7.32 -28.06 -2.22
CA SER A 54 7.35 -28.87 -1.00
C SER A 54 6.99 -30.34 -1.21
N LYS A 55 6.40 -30.75 -2.35
CA LYS A 55 5.76 -32.08 -2.45
C LYS A 55 6.25 -33.02 -3.55
N ASP A 56 6.80 -32.59 -4.68
CA ASP A 56 7.04 -33.51 -5.81
C ASP A 56 8.33 -33.25 -6.62
N LEU A 57 9.50 -33.15 -5.97
CA LEU A 57 10.78 -33.15 -6.70
C LEU A 57 11.58 -34.43 -6.39
N PRO A 58 11.86 -35.29 -7.39
CA PRO A 58 12.88 -36.32 -7.31
C PRO A 58 14.26 -35.69 -7.08
N PRO A 59 15.28 -36.46 -6.63
CA PRO A 59 16.65 -35.97 -6.51
C PRO A 59 17.14 -35.43 -7.86
N PRO A 60 18.00 -34.40 -7.89
CA PRO A 60 18.43 -33.79 -9.14
C PRO A 60 19.38 -34.74 -9.87
N GLU A 61 18.90 -35.37 -10.93
CA GLU A 61 19.74 -35.84 -12.02
C GLU A 61 19.94 -34.70 -13.04
N GLU A 62 21.02 -34.83 -13.80
CA GLU A 62 21.87 -33.76 -14.32
C GLU A 62 21.27 -32.83 -15.39
N GLU A 63 21.77 -31.59 -15.38
CA GLU A 63 22.05 -30.71 -16.52
C GLU A 63 20.92 -30.27 -17.47
N THR A 64 20.27 -29.14 -17.12
CA THR A 64 19.77 -28.16 -18.13
C THR A 64 19.91 -26.72 -17.58
N PRO A 65 20.68 -25.82 -18.23
CA PRO A 65 21.13 -24.59 -17.60
C PRO A 65 20.21 -23.38 -17.89
N ASN A 66 18.90 -23.46 -17.62
CA ASN A 66 18.05 -22.27 -17.79
C ASN A 66 16.74 -22.15 -16.97
N ALA A 67 16.57 -22.93 -15.89
CA ALA A 67 15.39 -22.83 -15.01
C ALA A 67 15.75 -22.43 -13.56
N SER A 68 16.80 -21.61 -13.40
CA SER A 68 17.44 -21.34 -12.10
C SER A 68 17.06 -20.00 -11.46
N LYS A 69 15.85 -19.49 -11.67
CA LYS A 69 15.31 -18.40 -10.84
C LYS A 69 14.04 -18.90 -10.17
N LEU A 70 14.01 -18.82 -8.84
CA LEU A 70 12.90 -19.19 -7.95
C LEU A 70 12.94 -20.62 -7.39
N LYS A 71 14.13 -21.16 -7.09
CA LYS A 71 14.23 -22.39 -6.29
C LYS A 71 13.84 -22.10 -4.83
N GLY A 72 12.66 -22.59 -4.45
CA GLY A 72 12.01 -22.62 -3.12
C GLY A 72 12.79 -22.10 -1.92
N THR A 73 12.57 -20.83 -1.56
CA THR A 73 12.96 -20.24 -0.27
C THR A 73 11.76 -19.99 0.63
N GLY A 74 10.77 -20.89 0.58
CA GLY A 74 9.66 -20.90 1.53
C GLY A 74 10.18 -21.01 2.97
N THR A 75 9.38 -20.55 3.93
CA THR A 75 9.67 -20.76 5.35
C THR A 75 9.67 -22.25 5.70
N ARG A 76 10.16 -22.63 6.89
CA ARG A 76 10.25 -24.04 7.33
C ARG A 76 8.90 -24.80 7.25
N ASP A 77 7.80 -24.06 7.18
CA ASP A 77 6.42 -24.56 7.11
C ASP A 77 5.87 -24.64 5.68
N GLY A 78 6.70 -24.40 4.65
CA GLY A 78 6.28 -24.37 3.24
C GLY A 78 5.45 -23.14 2.84
N LYS A 79 5.28 -22.18 3.77
CA LYS A 79 4.55 -20.92 3.52
C LYS A 79 5.46 -19.87 2.88
N PRO A 80 4.90 -18.99 2.02
CA PRO A 80 5.69 -17.93 1.40
C PRO A 80 6.34 -17.03 2.46
N ASN A 81 7.59 -16.64 2.21
CA ASN A 81 8.34 -15.75 3.07
C ASN A 81 7.90 -14.28 2.89
N LYS A 82 8.29 -13.38 3.80
CA LYS A 82 7.88 -11.96 3.75
C LYS A 82 8.26 -11.27 2.44
N GLY A 83 9.43 -11.57 1.88
CA GLY A 83 9.87 -11.03 0.60
C GLY A 83 8.95 -11.48 -0.54
N GLN A 84 8.63 -12.77 -0.59
CA GLN A 84 7.71 -13.36 -1.56
C GLN A 84 6.31 -12.76 -1.46
N ILE A 85 5.76 -12.60 -0.25
CA ILE A 85 4.46 -11.95 -0.03
C ILE A 85 4.47 -10.54 -0.61
N LEU A 86 5.50 -9.75 -0.33
CA LEU A 86 5.60 -8.38 -0.82
C LEU A 86 5.80 -8.31 -2.34
N THR A 87 6.59 -9.21 -2.92
CA THR A 87 6.79 -9.28 -4.38
C THR A 87 5.48 -9.62 -5.09
N GLN A 88 4.78 -10.66 -4.63
CA GLN A 88 3.50 -11.07 -5.21
C GLN A 88 2.41 -10.01 -4.99
N ALA A 89 2.47 -9.24 -3.90
CA ALA A 89 1.58 -8.12 -3.68
C ALA A 89 1.73 -7.03 -4.75
N VAL A 90 2.96 -6.67 -5.10
CA VAL A 90 3.22 -5.66 -6.14
C VAL A 90 2.69 -6.16 -7.48
N GLU A 91 2.97 -7.42 -7.82
CA GLU A 91 2.50 -8.04 -9.06
C GLU A 91 0.97 -8.04 -9.15
N TYR A 92 0.28 -8.43 -8.07
CA TYR A 92 -1.18 -8.44 -8.01
C TYR A 92 -1.78 -7.03 -8.11
N ILE A 93 -1.21 -6.03 -7.43
CA ILE A 93 -1.64 -4.63 -7.54
C ILE A 93 -1.49 -4.13 -8.97
N THR A 94 -0.35 -4.40 -9.62
CA THR A 94 -0.13 -4.02 -11.02
C THR A 94 -1.14 -4.68 -11.95
N GLN A 95 -1.47 -5.95 -11.74
CA GLN A 95 -2.51 -6.62 -12.52
C GLN A 95 -3.88 -5.95 -12.32
N LEU A 96 -4.28 -5.68 -11.08
CA LEU A 96 -5.56 -5.01 -10.78
C LEU A 96 -5.62 -3.61 -11.41
N GLN A 97 -4.54 -2.84 -11.35
CA GLN A 97 -4.45 -1.53 -12.01
C GLN A 97 -4.65 -1.65 -13.52
N ASN A 98 -4.00 -2.63 -14.17
CA ASN A 98 -4.18 -2.88 -15.59
C ASN A 98 -5.61 -3.34 -15.94
N GLU A 99 -6.25 -4.15 -15.08
CA GLU A 99 -7.64 -4.57 -15.29
C GLU A 99 -8.60 -3.37 -15.19
N VAL A 100 -8.41 -2.50 -14.19
CA VAL A 100 -9.18 -1.25 -14.06
C VAL A 100 -9.01 -0.39 -15.31
N ASP A 101 -7.78 -0.18 -15.77
CA ASP A 101 -7.50 0.61 -16.97
C ASP A 101 -8.10 0.01 -18.25
N SER A 102 -8.13 -1.33 -18.35
CA SER A 102 -8.71 -2.03 -19.49
C SER A 102 -10.24 -1.88 -19.50
N ARG A 103 -10.89 -2.09 -18.36
CA ARG A 103 -12.35 -1.97 -18.23
C ARG A 103 -12.79 -0.52 -18.39
N ASN A 104 -12.01 0.43 -17.88
CA ASN A 104 -12.27 1.85 -18.05
C ASN A 104 -12.28 2.25 -19.53
N ARG A 105 -11.31 1.76 -20.31
CA ARG A 105 -11.27 2.01 -21.78
C ARG A 105 -12.48 1.42 -22.51
N GLU A 106 -12.86 0.19 -22.16
CA GLU A 106 -14.04 -0.47 -22.72
C GLU A 106 -15.33 0.28 -22.38
N GLU A 107 -15.47 0.75 -21.14
CA GLU A 107 -16.61 1.55 -20.68
C GLU A 107 -16.73 2.85 -21.48
N VAL A 108 -15.63 3.58 -21.67
CA VAL A 108 -15.60 4.81 -22.50
C VAL A 108 -16.03 4.52 -23.94
N GLU A 109 -15.54 3.43 -24.54
CA GLU A 109 -15.95 3.05 -25.90
C GLU A 109 -17.45 2.78 -25.99
N LEU A 110 -18.00 2.06 -25.01
CA LEU A 110 -19.43 1.76 -24.93
C LEU A 110 -20.26 3.04 -24.72
N MET A 111 -19.83 3.94 -23.83
CA MET A 111 -20.49 5.25 -23.62
C MET A 111 -20.54 6.06 -24.92
N LEU A 112 -19.43 6.15 -25.65
CA LEU A 112 -19.38 6.85 -26.94
C LEU A 112 -20.32 6.21 -27.98
N LYS A 113 -20.38 4.87 -28.01
CA LYS A 113 -21.27 4.14 -28.91
C LYS A 113 -22.74 4.38 -28.58
N VAL A 114 -23.08 4.37 -27.29
CA VAL A 114 -24.44 4.67 -26.80
C VAL A 114 -24.84 6.10 -27.17
N GLN A 115 -23.97 7.09 -26.92
CA GLN A 115 -24.22 8.47 -27.31
C GLN A 115 -24.41 8.63 -28.83
N LYS A 116 -23.60 7.95 -29.64
CA LYS A 116 -23.71 7.97 -31.11
C LYS A 116 -25.02 7.36 -31.59
N LEU A 117 -25.44 6.23 -31.01
CA LEU A 117 -26.69 5.56 -31.33
C LEU A 117 -27.91 6.40 -30.90
N GLY A 118 -27.88 7.02 -29.72
CA GLY A 118 -28.93 7.93 -29.25
C GLY A 118 -29.14 9.11 -30.23
N LYS A 119 -28.03 9.74 -30.65
CA LYS A 119 -28.05 10.81 -31.67
C LYS A 119 -28.63 10.34 -33.02
N THR A 120 -28.31 9.12 -33.45
CA THR A 120 -28.76 8.57 -34.74
C THR A 120 -30.24 8.19 -34.71
N THR A 121 -30.72 7.68 -33.58
CA THR A 121 -32.11 7.22 -33.40
C THR A 121 -33.05 8.37 -33.01
N GLY A 122 -32.49 9.50 -32.55
CA GLY A 122 -33.27 10.63 -32.04
C GLY A 122 -33.86 10.37 -30.65
N THR A 123 -33.37 9.35 -29.95
CA THR A 123 -33.76 8.99 -28.60
C THR A 123 -32.85 9.69 -27.60
N LEU A 124 -33.44 10.43 -26.67
CA LEU A 124 -32.73 10.94 -25.50
C LEU A 124 -32.47 9.78 -24.54
N ILE A 125 -31.25 9.71 -24.01
CA ILE A 125 -30.81 8.70 -23.04
C ILE A 125 -30.53 9.46 -21.75
N ASP A 126 -31.44 9.34 -20.78
CA ASP A 126 -31.44 10.05 -19.50
C ASP A 126 -31.41 9.08 -18.30
N ASP A 127 -31.42 7.79 -18.55
CA ASP A 127 -31.48 6.71 -17.56
C ASP A 127 -30.09 6.17 -17.16
N ILE A 128 -29.01 6.60 -17.82
CA ILE A 128 -27.64 6.09 -17.60
C ILE A 128 -26.64 7.25 -17.51
N ASN A 129 -25.63 7.11 -16.64
CA ASN A 129 -24.50 8.04 -16.59
C ASN A 129 -23.63 7.89 -17.86
N LEU A 130 -23.46 8.99 -18.60
CA LEU A 130 -22.64 9.06 -19.81
C LEU A 130 -21.53 10.12 -19.70
N GLU A 131 -21.29 10.65 -18.49
CA GLU A 131 -20.30 11.69 -18.21
C GLU A 131 -19.03 11.10 -17.61
N ASP A 132 -19.16 10.34 -16.53
CA ASP A 132 -18.04 9.75 -15.79
C ASP A 132 -18.09 8.22 -15.82
N THR A 133 -16.92 7.59 -15.86
CA THR A 133 -16.86 6.12 -15.79
C THR A 133 -17.01 5.62 -14.35
N SER A 134 -17.41 4.37 -14.20
CA SER A 134 -17.48 3.68 -12.91
C SER A 134 -16.14 3.71 -12.17
N ALA A 135 -15.02 3.61 -12.90
CA ALA A 135 -13.68 3.70 -12.33
C ALA A 135 -13.39 5.10 -11.76
N GLU A 136 -13.70 6.17 -12.48
CA GLU A 136 -13.48 7.54 -12.01
C GLU A 136 -14.26 7.85 -10.73
N ILE A 137 -15.52 7.39 -10.66
CA ILE A 137 -16.37 7.53 -9.48
C ILE A 137 -15.75 6.80 -8.28
N GLU A 138 -15.34 5.54 -8.44
CA GLU A 138 -14.87 4.75 -7.30
C GLU A 138 -13.46 5.15 -6.85
N LEU A 139 -12.60 5.52 -7.80
CA LEU A 139 -11.27 6.08 -7.53
C LEU A 139 -11.37 7.42 -6.77
N SER A 140 -12.38 8.25 -7.08
CA SER A 140 -12.61 9.50 -6.34
C SER A 140 -12.82 9.27 -4.83
N ARG A 141 -13.51 8.19 -4.45
CA ARG A 141 -13.85 7.88 -3.05
C ARG A 141 -12.62 7.52 -2.22
N ILE A 142 -11.59 6.98 -2.87
CA ILE A 142 -10.28 6.71 -2.26
C ILE A 142 -9.32 7.88 -2.39
N GLY A 143 -9.76 8.99 -3.01
CA GLY A 143 -8.99 10.22 -3.15
C GLY A 143 -7.98 10.19 -4.29
N VAL A 144 -8.24 9.40 -5.34
CA VAL A 144 -7.37 9.33 -6.52
C VAL A 144 -8.16 9.66 -7.80
N GLY A 145 -7.48 10.20 -8.81
CA GLY A 145 -8.11 10.61 -10.07
C GLY A 145 -8.68 12.03 -10.07
N PRO A 146 -9.20 12.50 -11.22
CA PRO A 146 -9.63 13.88 -11.42
C PRO A 146 -10.82 14.28 -10.53
N LEU A 147 -11.73 13.35 -10.24
CA LEU A 147 -12.92 13.58 -9.43
C LEU A 147 -12.66 13.56 -7.91
N ALA A 148 -11.43 13.29 -7.46
CA ALA A 148 -11.08 13.13 -6.04
C ALA A 148 -11.31 14.39 -5.18
N GLY A 149 -11.50 15.56 -5.80
CA GLY A 149 -11.76 16.84 -5.12
C GLY A 149 -13.24 17.24 -5.01
N ASP A 150 -14.12 16.65 -5.81
CA ASP A 150 -15.52 17.08 -5.93
C ASP A 150 -16.44 16.38 -4.92
N GLY A 151 -15.94 15.30 -4.29
CA GLY A 151 -16.62 14.56 -3.22
C GLY A 151 -16.64 15.32 -1.88
N ASN A 152 -17.44 16.37 -1.78
CA ASN A 152 -17.63 17.18 -0.57
C ASN A 152 -18.44 16.48 0.56
N ASP A 153 -18.38 15.14 0.65
CA ASP A 153 -19.05 14.33 1.69
C ASP A 153 -18.08 13.62 2.65
N ARG A 154 -16.88 14.16 2.82
CA ARG A 154 -16.10 13.98 4.06
C ARG A 154 -16.15 15.26 4.88
N LYS A 155 -17.28 15.51 5.56
CA LYS A 155 -17.22 16.24 6.84
C LYS A 155 -16.59 15.29 7.86
N PRO A 156 -15.34 15.50 8.32
CA PRO A 156 -14.90 14.83 9.53
C PRO A 156 -15.80 15.30 10.67
N ALA A 157 -16.38 14.36 11.42
CA ALA A 157 -17.03 14.65 12.68
C ALA A 157 -16.04 15.43 13.56
N LYS A 158 -16.35 16.70 13.83
CA LYS A 158 -15.57 17.57 14.71
C LYS A 158 -15.53 16.96 16.12
N PRO A 159 -14.37 16.82 16.77
CA PRO A 159 -14.27 17.06 18.20
C PRO A 159 -14.35 18.57 18.42
N GLN A 160 -15.27 18.99 19.27
CA GLN A 160 -15.40 20.39 19.71
C GLN A 160 -14.16 20.84 20.51
N THR A 161 -13.93 22.16 20.47
CA THR A 161 -13.18 23.03 21.40
C THR A 161 -11.63 23.04 21.38
N GLN A 162 -11.02 24.08 20.76
CA GLN A 162 -10.48 25.31 21.42
C GLN A 162 -9.76 26.26 20.41
N PRO A 163 -9.53 27.55 20.75
CA PRO A 163 -9.50 28.66 19.80
C PRO A 163 -8.15 28.92 19.10
N GLN A 164 -8.26 29.59 17.95
CA GLN A 164 -7.20 30.07 17.07
C GLN A 164 -6.14 30.92 17.79
N GLN A 165 -4.86 30.55 17.64
CA GLN A 165 -3.74 31.47 17.69
C GLN A 165 -3.03 31.43 16.32
N SER A 166 -3.18 32.54 15.60
CA SER A 166 -2.48 32.88 14.37
C SER A 166 -0.96 32.98 14.61
N GLN A 167 -0.18 32.17 13.89
CA GLN A 167 1.27 32.34 13.73
C GLN A 167 1.56 32.87 12.32
N PRO A 168 2.46 33.85 12.14
CA PRO A 168 2.72 34.46 10.85
C PRO A 168 3.66 33.59 9.99
N HIS A 169 3.41 33.60 8.68
CA HIS A 169 4.23 33.03 7.63
C HIS A 169 5.69 33.52 7.73
N GLN A 170 6.65 32.61 7.87
CA GLN A 170 8.05 32.87 7.53
C GLN A 170 8.25 32.52 6.05
N SER A 171 8.35 33.56 5.23
CA SER A 171 8.83 33.49 3.84
C SER A 171 10.33 33.18 3.84
N PHE A 172 10.71 32.01 3.36
CA PHE A 172 12.11 31.70 3.05
C PHE A 172 12.48 32.34 1.71
N GLU A 173 13.29 33.39 1.78
CA GLU A 173 13.88 34.08 0.65
C GLU A 173 15.13 33.29 0.19
N TYR A 174 15.03 32.60 -0.96
CA TYR A 174 16.14 31.86 -1.56
C TYR A 174 17.00 32.82 -2.39
N GLY A 175 18.06 33.34 -1.79
CA GLY A 175 18.97 34.30 -2.40
C GLY A 175 20.00 33.67 -3.34
N GLY A 176 20.17 34.31 -4.49
CA GLY A 176 21.49 34.64 -5.04
C GLY A 176 22.18 33.60 -5.93
N TYR A 177 21.77 33.48 -7.19
CA TYR A 177 22.70 33.11 -8.26
C TYR A 177 23.38 34.38 -8.78
N SER A 178 24.56 34.67 -8.24
CA SER A 178 25.49 35.63 -8.82
C SER A 178 26.25 34.91 -9.94
N GLU A 179 26.14 35.47 -11.15
CA GLU A 179 26.92 35.09 -12.34
C GLU A 179 28.42 35.13 -12.07
N TYR A 180 29.14 34.11 -12.53
CA TYR A 180 30.60 34.17 -12.69
C TYR A 180 30.91 34.47 -14.15
N ASN A 181 31.59 35.60 -14.38
CA ASN A 181 32.30 35.93 -15.61
C ASN A 181 33.51 35.00 -15.82
#